data_AF-A0A356WW36-F1
#
_entry.id   AF-A0A356WW36-F1
#
_cell.length_a   1.000
_cell.length_b   1.000
_cell.length_c   1.000
_cell.angle_alpha   90.00
_cell.angle_beta   90.00
_cell.angle_gamma   90.00
#
_symmetry.space_group_name_H-M   'P 1'
#
loop_
_entity.id
_entity.type
_entity.pdbx_description
1 polymer ?
#
loop_
_entity_poly.entity_id
_entity_poly.type
_entity_poly.pdbx_seq_one_letter_code
_entity_poly.pdbx_strand_id
1 'polypeptide(L)'
;SSCKKYLGKLSIPGMSMPLQITEDLLRNIACKFLAATQQAADIYTFLKNEKGANNFITEVSMDEVESPQTPVEMLFILKMLADKGVPAQTIAPKFTGRFNKGVDYVGDLTQFEKEFEEDVLVIDFAVKEFGLPEELKLSVHSGSDKFSIYPIMAKIIRKYDKGLHLKTAGTTWLEEVIGLAVAGGEALALAKKIYAGSYNRKDELCAPYADVIDIDSTKLPSVEEVNRWSSEKFANTLRHIPGHPDYNSNFRQLIHVAYKVAAELENEYTDALKQYADIIGSCVEENIYDRHLKRLFNL
;
A
#
# COMPACT_ATOMS: atom_id res chain seq x y z
N SER A 1 20.85 -17.77 23.64
CA SER A 1 19.85 -17.21 22.71
C SER A 1 18.91 -18.32 22.27
N SER A 2 17.60 -18.05 22.27
CA SER A 2 16.55 -18.96 21.76
C SER A 2 16.69 -19.25 20.25
N CYS A 3 17.49 -18.46 19.53
CA CYS A 3 17.74 -18.63 18.10
C CYS A 3 18.81 -19.70 17.76
N LYS A 4 19.54 -20.25 18.75
CA LYS A 4 20.63 -21.21 18.49
C LYS A 4 20.20 -22.43 17.65
N LYS A 5 18.95 -22.89 17.84
CA LYS A 5 18.41 -24.04 17.11
C LYS A 5 18.19 -23.80 15.62
N TYR A 6 18.23 -22.55 15.15
CA TYR A 6 18.06 -22.20 13.74
C TYR A 6 19.39 -21.98 13.01
N LEU A 7 20.55 -22.09 13.69
CA LEU A 7 21.84 -21.92 13.03
C LEU A 7 22.08 -23.00 11.97
N GLY A 8 22.72 -22.61 10.87
CA GLY A 8 22.97 -23.48 9.72
C GLY A 8 21.90 -23.34 8.63
N LYS A 9 21.45 -24.47 8.08
CA LYS A 9 20.44 -24.50 7.02
C LYS A 9 19.06 -24.72 7.63
N LEU A 10 18.17 -23.74 7.48
CA LEU A 10 16.76 -23.87 7.84
C LEU A 10 15.91 -24.03 6.58
N SER A 11 15.27 -25.19 6.43
CA SER A 11 14.33 -25.44 5.35
C SER A 11 12.93 -24.98 5.73
N ILE A 12 12.39 -24.03 4.96
CA ILE A 12 10.98 -23.62 5.04
C ILE A 12 10.18 -24.44 4.02
N PRO A 13 9.10 -25.13 4.41
CA PRO A 13 8.26 -25.88 3.47
C PRO A 13 7.80 -25.01 2.29
N GLY A 14 7.96 -25.50 1.06
CA GLY A 14 7.58 -24.78 -0.17
C GLY A 14 8.67 -23.89 -0.76
N MET A 15 9.68 -23.46 0.01
CA MET A 15 10.80 -22.69 -0.52
C MET A 15 11.79 -23.59 -1.27
N SER A 16 12.32 -23.10 -2.39
CA SER A 16 13.27 -23.85 -3.23
C SER A 16 14.66 -23.97 -2.60
N MET A 17 15.08 -22.96 -1.82
CA MET A 17 16.38 -22.92 -1.16
C MET A 17 16.21 -22.72 0.36
N PRO A 18 17.01 -23.41 1.18
CA PRO A 18 16.99 -23.20 2.63
C PRO A 18 17.63 -21.85 3.00
N LEU A 19 17.09 -21.22 4.05
CA LEU A 19 17.68 -20.04 4.65
C LEU A 19 19.01 -20.40 5.30
N GLN A 20 20.05 -19.61 5.01
CA GLN A 20 21.37 -19.75 5.64
C GLN A 20 21.44 -18.82 6.85
N ILE A 21 21.57 -19.38 8.05
CA ILE A 21 21.48 -18.63 9.29
C ILE A 21 22.80 -18.76 10.04
N THR A 22 23.51 -17.65 10.19
CA THR A 22 24.76 -17.54 10.94
C THR A 22 24.55 -16.69 12.20
N GLU A 23 25.47 -16.79 13.17
CA GLU A 23 25.42 -15.93 14.34
C GLU A 23 25.54 -14.44 13.95
N ASP A 24 26.39 -14.11 12.98
CA ASP A 24 26.57 -12.73 12.51
C ASP A 24 25.30 -12.19 11.84
N LEU A 25 24.60 -13.03 11.05
CA LEU A 25 23.31 -12.65 10.48
C LEU A 25 22.30 -12.33 11.59
N LEU A 26 22.17 -13.20 12.59
CA LEU A 26 21.26 -12.98 13.72
C LEU A 26 21.59 -11.70 14.49
N ARG A 27 22.89 -11.42 14.72
CA ARG A 27 23.34 -10.18 15.35
C ARG A 27 22.96 -8.96 14.51
N ASN A 28 23.19 -9.00 13.20
CA ASN A 28 22.83 -7.91 12.30
C ASN A 28 21.32 -7.65 12.28
N ILE A 29 20.50 -8.70 12.21
CA ILE A 29 19.04 -8.60 12.28
C ILE A 29 18.61 -7.98 13.62
N ALA A 30 19.16 -8.45 14.73
CA ALA A 30 18.85 -7.91 16.06
C ALA A 30 19.26 -6.43 16.18
N CYS A 31 20.44 -6.04 15.67
CA CYS A 31 20.89 -4.66 15.65
C CYS A 31 19.93 -3.74 14.88
N LYS A 32 19.32 -4.24 13.78
CA LYS A 32 18.37 -3.47 12.98
C LYS A 32 16.98 -3.38 13.64
N PHE A 33 16.46 -4.48 14.17
CA PHE A 33 15.02 -4.61 14.44
C PHE A 33 14.64 -4.87 15.90
N LEU A 34 15.58 -5.17 16.79
CA LEU A 34 15.25 -5.49 18.19
C LEU A 34 14.64 -4.29 18.93
N ALA A 35 15.14 -3.08 18.67
CA ALA A 35 14.60 -1.85 19.26
C ALA A 35 13.18 -1.55 18.76
N ALA A 36 12.96 -1.65 17.44
CA ALA A 36 11.64 -1.43 16.84
C ALA A 36 10.59 -2.44 17.34
N THR A 37 10.96 -3.71 17.44
CA THR A 37 10.07 -4.76 18.00
C THR A 37 9.81 -4.57 19.49
N GLN A 38 10.76 -4.01 20.26
CA GLN A 38 10.51 -3.61 21.65
C GLN A 38 9.45 -2.49 21.72
N GLN A 39 9.60 -1.45 20.90
CA GLN A 39 8.64 -0.36 20.86
C GLN A 39 7.23 -0.83 20.46
N ALA A 40 7.14 -1.75 19.50
CA ALA A 40 5.86 -2.37 19.14
C ALA A 40 5.23 -3.12 20.32
N ALA A 41 6.03 -3.82 21.13
CA ALA A 41 5.56 -4.52 22.32
C ALA A 41 5.09 -3.56 23.43
N ASP A 42 5.78 -2.44 23.61
CA ASP A 42 5.40 -1.42 24.58
C ASP A 42 4.05 -0.78 24.19
N ILE A 43 3.87 -0.45 22.91
CA ILE A 43 2.61 0.08 22.36
C ILE A 43 1.48 -0.94 22.51
N TYR A 44 1.72 -2.21 22.14
CA TYR A 44 0.72 -3.27 22.30
C TYR A 44 0.31 -3.44 23.76
N THR A 45 1.27 -3.46 24.69
CA THR A 45 1.01 -3.59 26.13
C THR A 45 0.15 -2.45 26.65
N PHE A 46 0.47 -1.21 26.25
CA PHE A 46 -0.33 -0.04 26.58
C PHE A 46 -1.77 -0.20 26.06
N LEU A 47 -1.96 -0.48 24.76
CA LEU A 47 -3.28 -0.63 24.16
C LEU A 47 -4.07 -1.79 24.77
N LYS A 48 -3.41 -2.91 25.09
CA LYS A 48 -4.02 -4.05 25.77
C LYS A 48 -4.55 -3.66 27.15
N ASN A 49 -3.82 -2.83 27.90
CA ASN A 49 -4.26 -2.39 29.22
C ASN A 49 -5.46 -1.42 29.13
N GLU A 50 -5.46 -0.53 28.14
CA GLU A 50 -6.53 0.47 27.96
C GLU A 50 -7.80 -0.11 27.33
N LYS A 51 -7.64 -1.00 26.34
CA LYS A 51 -8.75 -1.48 25.50
C LYS A 51 -9.11 -2.94 25.73
N GLY A 52 -8.22 -3.75 26.30
CA GLY A 52 -8.35 -5.21 26.35
C GLY A 52 -7.87 -5.87 25.04
N ALA A 53 -7.25 -7.05 25.17
CA ALA A 53 -6.50 -7.71 24.07
C ALA A 53 -7.32 -8.02 22.81
N ASN A 54 -8.62 -8.29 22.94
CA ASN A 54 -9.49 -8.73 21.83
C ASN A 54 -10.34 -7.60 21.23
N ASN A 55 -10.09 -6.35 21.62
CA ASN A 55 -10.87 -5.19 21.18
C ASN A 55 -10.16 -4.36 20.11
N PHE A 56 -9.07 -4.87 19.55
CA PHE A 56 -8.34 -4.26 18.44
C PHE A 56 -7.57 -5.32 17.65
N ILE A 57 -7.19 -4.98 16.43
CA ILE A 57 -6.35 -5.80 15.55
C ILE A 57 -4.93 -5.25 15.56
N THR A 58 -3.93 -6.12 15.76
CA THR A 58 -2.52 -5.69 15.80
C THR A 58 -1.87 -5.88 14.44
N GLU A 59 -1.53 -4.77 13.79
CA GLU A 59 -0.61 -4.76 12.65
C GLU A 59 0.77 -4.26 13.08
N VAL A 60 1.84 -4.90 12.59
CA VAL A 60 3.20 -4.35 12.64
C VAL A 60 3.65 -4.02 11.22
N SER A 61 4.00 -2.76 10.97
CA SER A 61 4.38 -2.26 9.63
C SER A 61 5.81 -1.74 9.64
N MET A 62 6.52 -2.03 8.54
CA MET A 62 7.93 -1.72 8.29
C MET A 62 8.15 -1.36 6.82
N ASP A 63 7.09 -0.97 6.10
CA ASP A 63 7.11 -0.71 4.66
C ASP A 63 7.77 0.63 4.28
N GLU A 64 7.77 1.59 5.21
CA GLU A 64 8.36 2.93 5.05
C GLU A 64 9.80 3.01 5.60
N VAL A 65 10.64 2.02 5.27
CA VAL A 65 12.09 2.05 5.56
C VAL A 65 12.91 2.16 4.26
N GLU A 66 14.22 2.37 4.37
CA GLU A 66 15.10 2.53 3.21
C GLU A 66 15.25 1.22 2.39
N SER A 67 15.46 0.09 3.08
CA SER A 67 15.77 -1.20 2.45
C SER A 67 14.64 -2.23 2.63
N PRO A 68 14.30 -3.02 1.59
CA PRO A 68 13.32 -4.10 1.72
C PRO A 68 13.77 -5.15 2.73
N GLN A 69 12.83 -5.79 3.42
CA GLN A 69 13.14 -6.90 4.31
C GLN A 69 13.33 -8.17 3.49
N THR A 70 14.37 -8.93 3.79
CA THR A 70 14.54 -10.28 3.26
C THR A 70 13.64 -11.28 3.99
N PRO A 71 13.30 -12.44 3.39
CA PRO A 71 12.50 -13.47 4.06
C PRO A 71 13.10 -13.96 5.39
N VAL A 72 14.44 -13.99 5.51
CA VAL A 72 15.11 -14.35 6.78
C VAL A 72 14.99 -13.23 7.82
N GLU A 73 15.05 -11.96 7.41
CA GLU A 73 14.76 -10.84 8.31
C GLU A 73 13.31 -10.92 8.80
N MET A 74 12.35 -11.16 7.89
CA MET A 74 10.93 -11.34 8.22
C MET A 74 10.71 -12.46 9.24
N LEU A 75 11.32 -13.62 9.05
CA LEU A 75 11.23 -14.73 9.99
C LEU A 75 11.66 -14.31 11.41
N PHE A 76 12.80 -13.63 11.53
CA PHE A 76 13.31 -13.25 12.84
C PHE A 76 12.63 -12.02 13.44
N ILE A 77 12.05 -11.13 12.63
CA ILE A 77 11.15 -10.08 13.10
C ILE A 77 9.93 -10.71 13.77
N LEU A 78 9.26 -11.66 13.08
CA LEU A 78 8.13 -12.40 13.62
C LEU A 78 8.49 -13.15 14.90
N LYS A 79 9.68 -13.76 14.95
CA LYS A 79 10.20 -14.37 16.17
C LYS A 79 10.35 -13.37 17.32
N MET A 80 10.92 -12.20 17.06
CA MET A 80 11.11 -11.16 18.08
C MET A 80 9.77 -10.62 18.60
N LEU A 81 8.77 -10.47 17.73
CA LEU A 81 7.40 -10.11 18.13
C LEU A 81 6.77 -11.19 19.01
N ALA A 82 6.89 -12.46 18.63
CA ALA A 82 6.40 -13.59 19.40
C ALA A 82 7.07 -13.71 20.79
N ASP A 83 8.40 -13.60 20.85
CA ASP A 83 9.17 -13.61 22.11
C ASP A 83 8.74 -12.47 23.06
N LYS A 84 8.23 -11.36 22.52
CA LYS A 84 7.74 -10.20 23.28
C LYS A 84 6.22 -10.25 23.53
N GLY A 85 5.53 -11.30 23.10
CA GLY A 85 4.09 -11.47 23.31
C GLY A 85 3.21 -10.52 22.50
N VAL A 86 3.68 -10.06 21.33
CA VAL A 86 2.89 -9.23 20.39
C VAL A 86 2.15 -10.15 19.41
N PRO A 87 0.81 -10.27 19.50
CA PRO A 87 0.03 -11.12 18.61
C PRO A 87 -0.25 -10.39 17.30
N ALA A 88 0.77 -10.25 16.44
CA ALA A 88 0.59 -9.65 15.12
C ALA A 88 -0.41 -10.48 14.30
N GLN A 89 -1.47 -9.83 13.81
CA GLN A 89 -2.48 -10.42 12.92
C GLN A 89 -2.27 -9.98 11.48
N THR A 90 -1.53 -8.89 11.27
CA THR A 90 -0.99 -8.52 9.97
C THR A 90 0.43 -8.01 10.11
N ILE A 91 1.27 -8.26 9.10
CA ILE A 91 2.62 -7.72 9.01
C ILE A 91 2.86 -7.11 7.62
N ALA A 92 3.39 -5.88 7.57
CA ALA A 92 3.66 -5.17 6.33
C ALA A 92 5.16 -4.96 6.12
N PRO A 93 5.84 -5.80 5.31
CA PRO A 93 7.21 -5.53 4.91
C PRO A 93 7.28 -4.48 3.81
N LYS A 94 8.48 -3.96 3.59
CA LYS A 94 8.85 -3.30 2.35
C LYS A 94 9.30 -4.35 1.33
N PHE A 95 8.64 -4.39 0.18
CA PHE A 95 9.03 -5.20 -0.98
C PHE A 95 10.08 -4.50 -1.85
N THR A 96 10.81 -5.27 -2.66
CA THR A 96 11.63 -4.70 -3.73
C THR A 96 10.75 -3.99 -4.77
N GLY A 97 11.34 -3.04 -5.50
CA GLY A 97 10.64 -2.19 -6.47
C GLY A 97 9.99 -0.97 -5.82
N ARG A 98 9.16 -0.26 -6.59
CA ARG A 98 8.50 0.98 -6.14
C ARG A 98 6.99 0.82 -6.07
N PHE A 99 6.45 1.11 -4.89
CA PHE A 99 5.02 1.16 -4.60
C PHE A 99 4.52 2.60 -4.60
N ASN A 100 4.74 3.30 -5.71
CA ASN A 100 4.39 4.71 -5.81
C ASN A 100 2.87 4.93 -5.62
N LYS A 101 2.50 6.03 -4.95
CA LYS A 101 1.11 6.36 -4.64
C LYS A 101 0.32 6.60 -5.94
N GLY A 102 -0.90 6.06 -6.03
CA GLY A 102 -1.82 6.28 -7.14
C GLY A 102 -1.49 5.62 -8.48
N VAL A 103 -0.39 4.86 -8.60
CA VAL A 103 0.04 4.27 -9.88
C VAL A 103 0.42 2.79 -9.71
N ASP A 104 0.69 2.11 -10.82
CA ASP A 104 1.11 0.70 -10.83
C ASP A 104 2.50 0.50 -10.21
N TYR A 105 2.80 -0.76 -9.89
CA TYR A 105 4.12 -1.19 -9.42
C TYR A 105 5.19 -0.95 -10.49
N VAL A 106 6.38 -0.53 -10.06
CA VAL A 106 7.55 -0.38 -10.93
C VAL A 106 8.69 -1.24 -10.39
N GLY A 107 9.06 -2.28 -11.13
CA GLY A 107 10.14 -3.19 -10.77
C GLY A 107 10.08 -4.50 -11.54
N ASP A 108 10.90 -5.47 -11.13
CA ASP A 108 10.88 -6.83 -11.68
C ASP A 108 9.72 -7.62 -11.07
N LEU A 109 8.78 -8.05 -11.92
CA LEU A 109 7.61 -8.83 -11.52
C LEU A 109 7.97 -10.25 -11.07
N THR A 110 9.02 -10.85 -11.66
CA THR A 110 9.50 -12.19 -11.30
C THR A 110 10.13 -12.16 -9.91
N GLN A 111 10.91 -11.11 -9.63
CA GLN A 111 11.48 -10.91 -8.31
C GLN A 111 10.39 -10.67 -7.26
N PHE A 112 9.38 -9.83 -7.58
CA PHE A 112 8.23 -9.63 -6.69
C PHE A 112 7.45 -10.92 -6.43
N GLU A 113 7.17 -11.72 -7.47
CA GLU A 113 6.50 -13.02 -7.32
C GLU A 113 7.23 -13.93 -6.34
N LYS A 114 8.56 -14.02 -6.49
CA LYS A 114 9.39 -14.82 -5.59
C LYS A 114 9.37 -14.29 -4.15
N GLU A 115 9.61 -13.00 -3.96
CA GLU A 115 9.64 -12.39 -2.62
C GLU A 115 8.30 -12.55 -1.89
N PHE A 116 7.20 -12.24 -2.57
CA PHE A 116 5.86 -12.36 -2.01
C PHE A 116 5.53 -13.81 -1.65
N GLU A 117 5.90 -14.78 -2.49
CA GLU A 117 5.74 -16.21 -2.19
C GLU A 117 6.56 -16.65 -0.98
N GLU A 118 7.83 -16.25 -0.92
CA GLU A 118 8.73 -16.58 0.20
C GLU A 118 8.23 -15.98 1.52
N ASP A 119 7.74 -14.74 1.52
CA ASP A 119 7.18 -14.10 2.72
C ASP A 119 5.89 -14.79 3.21
N VAL A 120 5.01 -15.21 2.30
CA VAL A 120 3.81 -16.00 2.64
C VAL A 120 4.19 -17.32 3.30
N LEU A 121 5.21 -18.01 2.78
CA LEU A 121 5.71 -19.28 3.34
C LEU A 121 6.41 -19.09 4.68
N VAL A 122 7.18 -18.00 4.84
CA VAL A 122 7.81 -17.63 6.10
C VAL A 122 6.76 -17.34 7.18
N ILE A 123 5.68 -16.63 6.83
CA ILE A 123 4.56 -16.40 7.76
C ILE A 123 3.92 -17.72 8.18
N ASP A 124 3.61 -18.61 7.24
CA ASP A 124 3.00 -19.91 7.56
C ASP A 124 3.88 -20.76 8.49
N PHE A 125 5.20 -20.74 8.26
CA PHE A 125 6.16 -21.39 9.15
C PHE A 125 6.21 -20.72 10.53
N ALA A 126 6.28 -19.39 10.59
CA ALA A 126 6.39 -18.62 11.82
C ALA A 126 5.16 -18.76 12.74
N VAL A 127 3.96 -18.85 12.17
CA VAL A 127 2.72 -19.14 12.90
C VAL A 127 2.85 -20.44 13.68
N LYS A 128 3.29 -21.52 13.01
CA LYS A 128 3.45 -22.86 13.61
C LYS A 128 4.61 -22.93 14.59
N GLU A 129 5.74 -22.32 14.23
CA GLU A 129 7.00 -22.44 14.98
C GLU A 129 7.05 -21.52 16.21
N PHE A 130 6.45 -20.32 16.12
CA PHE A 130 6.54 -19.30 17.17
C PHE A 130 5.23 -19.05 17.92
N GLY A 131 4.13 -19.71 17.53
CA GLY A 131 2.83 -19.55 18.18
C GLY A 131 2.19 -18.17 17.94
N LEU A 132 2.40 -17.60 16.75
CA LEU A 132 1.71 -16.38 16.32
C LEU A 132 0.25 -16.69 15.94
N PRO A 133 -0.63 -15.67 15.87
CA PRO A 133 -2.03 -15.86 15.49
C PRO A 133 -2.19 -16.63 14.16
N GLU A 134 -3.11 -17.58 14.11
CA GLU A 134 -3.37 -18.41 12.92
C GLU A 134 -3.81 -17.58 11.71
N GLU A 135 -4.45 -16.44 11.98
CA GLU A 135 -4.93 -15.49 11.00
C GLU A 135 -3.88 -14.45 10.55
N LEU A 136 -2.61 -14.57 10.98
CA LEU A 136 -1.54 -13.66 10.55
C LEU A 136 -1.45 -13.61 9.02
N LYS A 137 -1.66 -12.41 8.46
CA LYS A 137 -1.60 -12.16 7.01
C LYS A 137 -0.47 -11.22 6.64
N LEU A 138 0.05 -11.41 5.44
CA LEU A 138 0.87 -10.41 4.78
C LEU A 138 0.00 -9.18 4.48
N SER A 139 0.55 -7.99 4.72
CA SER A 139 -0.12 -6.71 4.53
C SER A 139 0.61 -5.91 3.48
N VAL A 140 -0.09 -5.52 2.41
CA VAL A 140 0.46 -4.74 1.30
C VAL A 140 -0.01 -3.30 1.44
N HIS A 141 0.90 -2.44 1.87
CA HIS A 141 0.69 -0.99 1.95
C HIS A 141 0.91 -0.34 0.58
N SER A 142 0.36 0.88 0.43
CA SER A 142 0.29 1.56 -0.89
C SER A 142 -0.29 0.64 -1.97
N GLY A 143 -1.23 -0.21 -1.57
CA GLY A 143 -1.65 -1.39 -2.31
C GLY A 143 -2.62 -1.09 -3.44
N SER A 144 -3.27 0.09 -3.45
CA SER A 144 -4.14 0.49 -4.55
C SER A 144 -3.36 0.66 -5.85
N ASP A 145 -4.05 0.44 -6.97
CA ASP A 145 -3.60 0.72 -8.32
C ASP A 145 -2.42 -0.17 -8.80
N LYS A 146 -1.98 -1.15 -8.01
CA LYS A 146 -0.87 -2.07 -8.33
C LYS A 146 -1.30 -3.24 -9.24
N PHE A 147 -1.97 -2.92 -10.34
CA PHE A 147 -2.67 -3.90 -11.17
C PHE A 147 -1.76 -4.97 -11.77
N SER A 148 -0.50 -4.66 -12.09
CA SER A 148 0.46 -5.63 -12.62
C SER A 148 0.79 -6.77 -11.65
N ILE A 149 0.76 -6.50 -10.34
CA ILE A 149 1.10 -7.49 -9.29
C ILE A 149 -0.12 -8.17 -8.66
N TYR A 150 -1.34 -7.70 -8.94
CA TYR A 150 -2.57 -8.34 -8.42
C TYR A 150 -2.72 -9.79 -8.88
N PRO A 151 -2.53 -10.15 -10.17
CA PRO A 151 -2.61 -11.55 -10.59
C PRO A 151 -1.57 -12.45 -9.92
N ILE A 152 -0.37 -11.90 -9.64
CA ILE A 152 0.71 -12.60 -8.93
C ILE A 152 0.28 -12.91 -7.49
N MET A 153 -0.18 -11.88 -6.76
CA MET A 153 -0.68 -12.04 -5.40
C MET A 153 -1.85 -13.03 -5.35
N ALA A 154 -2.83 -12.88 -6.25
CA ALA A 154 -4.01 -13.75 -6.36
C ALA A 154 -3.64 -15.24 -6.53
N LYS A 155 -2.68 -15.51 -7.41
CA LYS A 155 -2.17 -16.86 -7.67
C LYS A 155 -1.55 -17.48 -6.41
N ILE A 156 -0.69 -16.72 -5.73
CA ILE A 156 0.04 -17.21 -4.54
C ILE A 156 -0.89 -17.44 -3.37
N ILE A 157 -1.76 -16.46 -3.04
CA ILE A 157 -2.69 -16.61 -1.92
C ILE A 157 -3.65 -17.78 -2.13
N ARG A 158 -4.10 -18.03 -3.37
CA ARG A 158 -4.92 -19.20 -3.71
C ARG A 158 -4.12 -20.50 -3.62
N LYS A 159 -2.89 -20.53 -4.11
CA LYS A 159 -2.02 -21.72 -4.10
C LYS A 159 -1.80 -22.25 -2.68
N TYR A 160 -1.68 -21.35 -1.70
CA TYR A 160 -1.38 -21.72 -0.31
C TYR A 160 -2.57 -21.58 0.66
N ASP A 161 -3.76 -21.28 0.14
CA ASP A 161 -4.98 -21.04 0.92
C ASP A 161 -4.76 -20.00 2.04
N LYS A 162 -4.24 -18.83 1.65
CA LYS A 162 -3.90 -17.72 2.56
C LYS A 162 -4.76 -16.49 2.32
N GLY A 163 -4.97 -15.73 3.39
CA GLY A 163 -5.56 -14.40 3.31
C GLY A 163 -4.51 -13.33 2.99
N LEU A 164 -4.98 -12.15 2.63
CA LEU A 164 -4.18 -10.95 2.38
C LEU A 164 -4.83 -9.76 3.10
N HIS A 165 -4.02 -8.81 3.54
CA HIS A 165 -4.49 -7.46 3.88
C HIS A 165 -3.96 -6.49 2.83
N LEU A 166 -4.84 -5.75 2.15
CA LEU A 166 -4.47 -4.76 1.15
C LEU A 166 -4.97 -3.38 1.60
N LYS A 167 -4.07 -2.40 1.72
CA LYS A 167 -4.45 -1.05 2.13
C LYS A 167 -4.64 -0.13 0.92
N THR A 168 -5.83 0.45 0.83
CA THR A 168 -6.18 1.53 -0.10
C THR A 168 -6.60 2.77 0.70
N ALA A 169 -6.29 3.96 0.20
CA ALA A 169 -6.77 5.21 0.80
C ALA A 169 -6.90 6.30 -0.27
N GLY A 170 -5.78 6.84 -0.75
CA GLY A 170 -5.77 7.97 -1.68
C GLY A 170 -6.42 7.69 -3.05
N THR A 171 -6.54 6.42 -3.46
CA THR A 171 -7.30 6.07 -4.67
C THR A 171 -8.78 6.45 -4.54
N THR A 172 -9.40 6.34 -3.35
CA THR A 172 -10.79 6.76 -3.12
C THR A 172 -10.93 8.27 -3.32
N TRP A 173 -9.99 9.05 -2.77
CA TRP A 173 -9.90 10.50 -3.00
C TRP A 173 -9.76 10.84 -4.50
N LEU A 174 -8.96 10.07 -5.25
CA LEU A 174 -8.86 10.26 -6.69
C LEU A 174 -10.19 10.01 -7.41
N GLU A 175 -10.97 9.01 -6.97
CA GLU A 175 -12.28 8.74 -7.55
C GLU A 175 -13.33 9.80 -7.20
N GLU A 176 -13.19 10.49 -6.06
CA GLU A 176 -14.01 11.67 -5.75
C GLU A 176 -13.75 12.79 -6.77
N VAL A 177 -12.49 13.07 -7.08
CA VAL A 177 -12.12 14.08 -8.11
C VAL A 177 -12.54 13.62 -9.51
N ILE A 178 -12.42 12.33 -9.83
CA ILE A 178 -12.93 11.76 -11.10
C ILE A 178 -14.45 11.92 -11.17
N GLY A 179 -15.17 11.61 -10.09
CA GLY A 179 -16.63 11.73 -10.03
C GLY A 179 -17.09 13.18 -10.21
N LEU A 180 -16.39 14.16 -9.62
CA LEU A 180 -16.61 15.58 -9.89
C LEU A 180 -16.39 15.94 -11.36
N ALA A 181 -15.32 15.42 -11.98
CA ALA A 181 -15.06 15.64 -13.39
C ALA A 181 -16.17 15.03 -14.29
N VAL A 182 -16.61 13.81 -13.98
CA VAL A 182 -17.69 13.08 -14.69
C VAL A 182 -19.03 13.81 -14.55
N ALA A 183 -19.33 14.38 -13.37
CA ALA A 183 -20.56 15.13 -13.15
C ALA A 183 -20.67 16.41 -14.01
N GLY A 184 -19.54 16.99 -14.44
CA GLY A 184 -19.52 18.12 -15.36
C GLY A 184 -19.91 19.45 -14.70
N GLY A 185 -20.15 20.48 -15.52
CA GLY A 185 -20.58 21.80 -15.04
C GLY A 185 -19.69 22.38 -13.93
N GLU A 186 -20.32 22.84 -12.86
CA GLU A 186 -19.64 23.38 -11.66
C GLU A 186 -18.76 22.33 -10.96
N ALA A 187 -19.13 21.04 -11.01
CA ALA A 187 -18.31 19.97 -10.43
C ALA A 187 -16.99 19.80 -11.19
N LEU A 188 -17.02 19.87 -12.53
CA LEU A 188 -15.81 19.86 -13.34
C LEU A 188 -14.96 21.12 -13.09
N ALA A 189 -15.59 22.29 -12.91
CA ALA A 189 -14.88 23.51 -12.55
C ALA A 189 -14.13 23.35 -11.22
N LEU A 190 -14.75 22.69 -10.23
CA LEU A 190 -14.13 22.36 -8.95
C LEU A 190 -12.96 21.38 -9.11
N ALA A 191 -13.10 20.31 -9.90
CA ALA A 191 -12.00 19.39 -10.19
C ALA A 191 -10.79 20.10 -10.86
N LYS A 192 -11.06 21.01 -11.79
CA LYS A 192 -10.04 21.87 -12.44
C LYS A 192 -9.39 22.83 -11.43
N LYS A 193 -10.16 23.41 -10.51
CA LYS A 193 -9.66 24.27 -9.43
C LYS A 193 -8.70 23.50 -8.51
N ILE A 194 -9.04 22.27 -8.14
CA ILE A 194 -8.16 21.37 -7.36
C ILE A 194 -6.85 21.16 -8.12
N TYR A 195 -6.90 20.80 -9.41
CA TYR A 195 -5.68 20.64 -10.20
C TYR A 195 -4.85 21.92 -10.27
N ALA A 196 -5.46 23.07 -10.53
CA ALA A 196 -4.76 24.35 -10.60
C ALA A 196 -4.05 24.70 -9.28
N GLY A 197 -4.73 24.50 -8.14
CA GLY A 197 -4.13 24.66 -6.81
C GLY A 197 -2.98 23.69 -6.56
N SER A 198 -3.14 22.44 -7.02
CA SER A 198 -2.10 21.39 -6.91
C SER A 198 -0.86 21.74 -7.73
N TYR A 199 -1.05 22.14 -8.99
CA TYR A 199 0.03 22.47 -9.92
C TYR A 199 0.88 23.64 -9.42
N ASN A 200 0.24 24.70 -8.92
CA ASN A 200 0.92 25.88 -8.40
C ASN A 200 1.65 25.66 -7.08
N ARG A 201 1.32 24.58 -6.35
CA ARG A 201 1.91 24.23 -5.04
C ARG A 201 2.62 22.87 -5.06
N LYS A 202 2.94 22.35 -6.25
CA LYS A 202 3.45 20.98 -6.40
C LYS A 202 4.69 20.70 -5.54
N ASP A 203 5.61 21.65 -5.41
CA ASP A 203 6.84 21.44 -4.62
C ASP A 203 6.51 21.23 -3.13
N GLU A 204 5.60 22.04 -2.57
CA GLU A 204 5.10 21.90 -1.20
C GLU A 204 4.39 20.56 -0.98
N LEU A 205 3.50 20.20 -1.91
CA LEU A 205 2.63 19.04 -1.77
C LEU A 205 3.38 17.72 -2.01
N CYS A 206 4.39 17.72 -2.88
CA CYS A 206 5.19 16.55 -3.23
C CYS A 206 6.30 16.25 -2.22
N ALA A 207 6.85 17.26 -1.54
CA ALA A 207 8.02 17.09 -0.66
C ALA A 207 7.84 16.00 0.42
N PRO A 208 6.69 15.91 1.15
CA PRO A 208 6.49 14.85 2.15
C PRO A 208 6.36 13.44 1.55
N TYR A 209 6.16 13.34 0.24
CA TYR A 209 5.89 12.09 -0.47
C TYR A 209 7.01 11.70 -1.43
N ALA A 210 8.15 12.42 -1.44
CA ALA A 210 9.18 12.32 -2.46
C ALA A 210 9.67 10.88 -2.71
N ASP A 211 9.76 10.05 -1.66
CA ASP A 211 10.21 8.66 -1.77
C ASP A 211 9.17 7.72 -2.42
N VAL A 212 7.88 8.12 -2.40
CA VAL A 212 6.72 7.31 -2.81
C VAL A 212 5.94 7.91 -3.99
N ILE A 213 6.54 8.85 -4.72
CA ILE A 213 6.04 9.37 -6.01
C ILE A 213 7.17 9.43 -7.05
N ASP A 214 6.80 9.60 -8.32
CA ASP A 214 7.76 9.74 -9.42
C ASP A 214 7.17 10.66 -10.50
N ILE A 215 7.09 11.96 -10.18
CA ILE A 215 6.43 12.96 -11.02
C ILE A 215 7.47 13.68 -11.89
N ASP A 216 7.37 13.47 -13.20
CA ASP A 216 8.04 14.29 -14.19
C ASP A 216 7.21 15.55 -14.46
N SER A 217 7.68 16.69 -13.93
CA SER A 217 7.02 17.99 -14.09
C SER A 217 6.83 18.41 -15.55
N THR A 218 7.66 17.92 -16.47
CA THR A 218 7.55 18.26 -17.90
C THR A 218 6.38 17.54 -18.58
N LYS A 219 5.84 16.49 -17.95
CA LYS A 219 4.68 15.73 -18.42
C LYS A 219 3.38 16.18 -17.77
N LEU A 220 3.41 17.20 -16.92
CA LEU A 220 2.21 17.81 -16.37
C LEU A 220 1.62 18.81 -17.37
N PRO A 221 0.34 18.68 -17.74
CA PRO A 221 -0.33 19.67 -18.60
C PRO A 221 -0.45 21.01 -17.86
N SER A 222 -0.39 22.12 -18.59
CA SER A 222 -0.52 23.44 -17.96
C SER A 222 -1.94 23.65 -17.42
N VAL A 223 -2.11 24.57 -16.47
CA VAL A 223 -3.43 24.92 -15.93
C VAL A 223 -4.36 25.44 -17.05
N GLU A 224 -3.84 26.21 -18.00
CA GLU A 224 -4.58 26.73 -19.15
C GLU A 224 -5.01 25.62 -20.12
N GLU A 225 -4.21 24.57 -20.27
CA GLU A 225 -4.58 23.38 -21.04
C GLU A 225 -5.73 22.64 -20.35
N VAL A 226 -5.57 22.31 -19.06
CA VAL A 226 -6.57 21.55 -18.28
C VAL A 226 -7.89 22.32 -18.16
N ASN A 227 -7.85 23.64 -18.05
CA ASN A 227 -9.07 24.46 -18.01
C ASN A 227 -9.93 24.33 -19.27
N ARG A 228 -9.32 24.00 -20.42
CA ARG A 228 -10.01 23.78 -21.70
C ARG A 228 -10.54 22.35 -21.89
N TRP A 229 -10.21 21.42 -21.02
CA TRP A 229 -10.63 20.03 -21.15
C TRP A 229 -12.12 19.82 -20.91
N SER A 230 -12.67 18.83 -21.61
CA SER A 230 -13.99 18.26 -21.31
C SER A 230 -13.94 17.40 -20.04
N SER A 231 -15.12 17.05 -19.52
CA SER A 231 -15.28 16.05 -18.44
C SER A 231 -14.56 14.75 -18.75
N GLU A 232 -14.77 14.22 -19.97
CA GLU A 232 -14.18 12.97 -20.43
C GLU A 232 -12.64 13.03 -20.43
N LYS A 233 -12.06 14.10 -21.01
CA LYS A 233 -10.60 14.24 -21.08
C LYS A 233 -9.98 14.34 -19.68
N PHE A 234 -10.58 15.12 -18.77
CA PHE A 234 -10.08 15.22 -17.39
C PHE A 234 -10.18 13.87 -16.67
N ALA A 235 -11.35 13.24 -16.70
CA ALA A 235 -11.59 11.97 -16.03
C ALA A 235 -10.66 10.87 -16.56
N ASN A 236 -10.51 10.73 -17.89
CA ASN A 236 -9.64 9.73 -18.50
C ASN A 236 -8.16 9.98 -18.24
N THR A 237 -7.75 11.24 -18.10
CA THR A 237 -6.36 11.57 -17.73
C THR A 237 -6.06 11.16 -16.29
N LEU A 238 -7.02 11.33 -15.39
CA LEU A 238 -6.89 11.02 -13.96
C LEU A 238 -7.11 9.54 -13.63
N ARG A 239 -8.02 8.87 -14.33
CA ARG A 239 -8.45 7.49 -14.04
C ARG A 239 -7.39 6.49 -14.48
N HIS A 240 -7.00 5.61 -13.57
CA HIS A 240 -6.00 4.58 -13.87
C HIS A 240 -6.62 3.43 -14.67
N ILE A 241 -6.61 3.59 -16.00
CA ILE A 241 -6.97 2.54 -16.96
C ILE A 241 -5.69 2.15 -17.72
N PRO A 242 -5.15 0.94 -17.50
CA PRO A 242 -3.97 0.47 -18.23
C PRO A 242 -4.15 0.59 -19.75
N GLY A 243 -3.20 1.26 -20.41
CA GLY A 243 -3.20 1.44 -21.86
C GLY A 243 -4.15 2.51 -22.41
N HIS A 244 -4.90 3.23 -21.57
CA HIS A 244 -5.76 4.30 -22.05
C HIS A 244 -4.92 5.49 -22.58
N PRO A 245 -5.17 6.01 -23.79
CA PRO A 245 -4.30 7.00 -24.43
C PRO A 245 -4.21 8.33 -23.68
N ASP A 246 -5.27 8.70 -22.95
CA ASP A 246 -5.27 9.93 -22.15
C ASP A 246 -4.61 9.78 -20.78
N TYR A 247 -4.45 8.56 -20.26
CA TYR A 247 -4.01 8.36 -18.88
C TYR A 247 -2.61 8.96 -18.65
N ASN A 248 -2.48 9.76 -17.59
CA ASN A 248 -1.21 10.37 -17.22
C ASN A 248 -0.90 10.11 -15.75
N SER A 249 0.10 9.26 -15.51
CA SER A 249 0.56 8.91 -14.15
C SER A 249 1.03 10.13 -13.36
N ASN A 250 1.72 11.08 -13.98
CA ASN A 250 2.23 12.29 -13.31
C ASN A 250 1.07 13.16 -12.81
N PHE A 251 0.04 13.33 -13.66
CA PHE A 251 -1.19 14.07 -13.32
C PHE A 251 -1.91 13.40 -12.16
N ARG A 252 -2.07 12.07 -12.21
CA ARG A 252 -2.71 11.29 -11.14
C ARG A 252 -1.95 11.39 -9.83
N GLN A 253 -0.64 11.26 -9.84
CA GLN A 253 0.20 11.35 -8.64
C GLN A 253 0.16 12.74 -8.00
N LEU A 254 0.19 13.81 -8.81
CA LEU A 254 0.08 15.17 -8.30
C LEU A 254 -1.25 15.37 -7.56
N ILE A 255 -2.37 14.96 -8.15
CA ILE A 255 -3.68 15.07 -7.49
C ILE A 255 -3.75 14.15 -6.26
N HIS A 256 -3.12 12.96 -6.30
CA HIS A 256 -3.14 12.02 -5.19
C HIS A 256 -2.55 12.62 -3.91
N VAL A 257 -1.46 13.39 -4.02
CA VAL A 257 -0.82 14.03 -2.85
C VAL A 257 -1.39 15.41 -2.52
N ALA A 258 -2.32 15.90 -3.34
CA ALA A 258 -2.93 17.22 -3.20
C ALA A 258 -4.30 17.23 -2.49
N TYR A 259 -4.65 16.18 -1.74
CA TYR A 259 -5.88 16.15 -0.94
C TYR A 259 -5.99 17.35 0.02
N LYS A 260 -4.85 17.92 0.46
CA LYS A 260 -4.78 19.19 1.22
C LYS A 260 -5.47 20.34 0.48
N VAL A 261 -5.32 20.43 -0.83
CA VAL A 261 -5.95 21.50 -1.65
C VAL A 261 -7.46 21.41 -1.58
N ALA A 262 -8.05 20.21 -1.64
CA ALA A 262 -9.49 20.08 -1.48
C ALA A 262 -9.98 20.31 -0.04
N ALA A 263 -9.20 19.91 0.97
CA ALA A 263 -9.53 20.18 2.36
C ALA A 263 -9.65 21.70 2.62
N GLU A 264 -8.77 22.51 2.02
CA GLU A 264 -8.78 23.97 2.10
C GLU A 264 -9.98 24.63 1.37
N LEU A 265 -10.73 23.88 0.54
CA LEU A 265 -11.97 24.35 -0.08
C LEU A 265 -13.20 24.16 0.84
N GLU A 266 -13.02 23.49 1.99
CA GLU A 266 -14.01 23.35 3.05
C GLU A 266 -15.42 22.93 2.54
N ASN A 267 -16.42 23.80 2.72
CA ASN A 267 -17.81 23.53 2.35
C ASN A 267 -18.00 23.44 0.83
N GLU A 268 -17.24 24.17 0.01
CA GLU A 268 -17.35 24.09 -1.45
C GLU A 268 -17.07 22.66 -1.93
N TYR A 269 -16.05 22.02 -1.37
CA TYR A 269 -15.72 20.64 -1.69
C TYR A 269 -16.69 19.65 -1.05
N THR A 270 -16.94 19.76 0.26
CA THR A 270 -17.78 18.77 0.96
C THR A 270 -19.26 18.83 0.57
N ASP A 271 -19.79 20.00 0.18
CA ASP A 271 -21.15 20.11 -0.34
C ASP A 271 -21.26 19.59 -1.77
N ALA A 272 -20.22 19.78 -2.60
CA ALA A 272 -20.15 19.13 -3.91
C ALA A 272 -20.15 17.59 -3.78
N LEU A 273 -19.42 17.03 -2.81
CA LEU A 273 -19.45 15.58 -2.55
C LEU A 273 -20.87 15.08 -2.22
N LYS A 274 -21.64 15.84 -1.43
CA LYS A 274 -23.04 15.50 -1.11
C LYS A 274 -23.95 15.63 -2.32
N GLN A 275 -23.78 16.71 -3.10
CA GLN A 275 -24.61 16.99 -4.26
C GLN A 275 -24.41 15.96 -5.38
N TYR A 276 -23.19 15.49 -5.60
CA TYR A 276 -22.84 14.55 -6.67
C TYR A 276 -22.55 13.13 -6.13
N ALA A 277 -23.10 12.80 -4.96
CA ALA A 277 -22.81 11.56 -4.22
C ALA A 277 -23.05 10.29 -5.05
N ASP A 278 -24.12 10.23 -5.85
CA ASP A 278 -24.45 9.04 -6.66
C ASP A 278 -23.40 8.78 -7.75
N ILE A 279 -22.94 9.84 -8.44
CA ILE A 279 -21.94 9.75 -9.51
C ILE A 279 -20.57 9.40 -8.92
N ILE A 280 -20.20 10.07 -7.82
CA ILE A 280 -18.94 9.82 -7.11
C ILE A 280 -18.93 8.41 -6.53
N GLY A 281 -20.02 8.00 -5.88
CA GLY A 281 -20.20 6.67 -5.31
C GLY A 281 -20.03 5.58 -6.36
N SER A 282 -20.60 5.77 -7.56
CA SER A 282 -20.43 4.84 -8.67
C SER A 282 -18.96 4.76 -9.15
N CYS A 283 -18.22 5.87 -9.17
CA CYS A 283 -16.79 5.86 -9.52
C CYS A 283 -15.95 5.14 -8.45
N VAL A 284 -16.25 5.37 -7.17
CA VAL A 284 -15.59 4.68 -6.04
C VAL A 284 -15.88 3.19 -6.07
N GLU A 285 -17.14 2.79 -6.31
CA GLU A 285 -17.54 1.39 -6.42
C GLU A 285 -16.84 0.70 -7.59
N GLU A 286 -16.86 1.29 -8.79
CA GLU A 286 -16.15 0.76 -9.96
C GLU A 286 -14.65 0.59 -9.66
N ASN A 287 -14.04 1.55 -8.96
CA ASN A 287 -12.63 1.46 -8.60
C ASN A 287 -12.35 0.29 -7.64
N ILE A 288 -13.04 0.25 -6.51
CA ILE A 288 -12.77 -0.73 -5.45
C ILE A 288 -13.22 -2.13 -5.87
N TYR A 289 -14.41 -2.26 -6.43
CA TYR A 289 -14.96 -3.56 -6.79
C TYR A 289 -14.36 -4.08 -8.10
N ASP A 290 -14.55 -3.35 -9.21
CA ASP A 290 -14.18 -3.87 -10.53
C ASP A 290 -12.67 -3.80 -10.80
N ARG A 291 -12.03 -2.68 -10.49
CA ARG A 291 -10.61 -2.51 -10.81
C ARG A 291 -9.67 -3.13 -9.77
N HIS A 292 -10.09 -3.24 -8.50
CA HIS A 292 -9.27 -3.81 -7.43
C HIS A 292 -9.69 -5.22 -7.04
N LEU A 293 -10.85 -5.40 -6.40
CA LEU A 293 -11.24 -6.69 -5.82
C LEU A 293 -11.38 -7.80 -6.86
N LYS A 294 -12.07 -7.56 -7.99
CA LYS A 294 -12.19 -8.57 -9.05
C LYS A 294 -10.83 -9.01 -9.60
N ARG A 295 -9.88 -8.07 -9.77
CA ARG A 295 -8.52 -8.39 -10.25
C ARG A 295 -7.71 -9.14 -9.19
N LEU A 296 -7.80 -8.74 -7.93
CA LEU A 296 -7.04 -9.33 -6.83
C LEU A 296 -7.51 -10.74 -6.48
N PHE A 297 -8.80 -11.04 -6.63
CA PHE A 297 -9.37 -12.34 -6.30
C PHE A 297 -9.74 -13.19 -7.52
N ASN A 298 -9.59 -12.63 -8.73
CA ASN A 298 -9.98 -13.23 -10.00
C ASN A 298 -11.45 -13.69 -9.98
N LEU A 299 -12.33 -12.76 -9.57
CA LEU A 299 -13.78 -12.93 -9.47
C LEU A 299 -14.48 -12.77 -10.82
#